data_AF-A0A9W6HB25-F1
#
_entry.id   AF-A0A9W6HB25-F1
#
_cell.length_a   1.000
_cell.length_b   1.000
_cell.length_c   1.000
_cell.angle_alpha   90.00
_cell.angle_beta   90.00
_cell.angle_gamma   90.00
#
_symmetry.space_group_name_H-M   'P 1'
#
loop_
_entity.id
_entity.type
_entity.pdbx_description
1 polymer ?
#
loop_
_entity_poly.entity_id
_entity_poly.type
_entity_poly.pdbx_seq_one_letter_code
_entity_poly.pdbx_strand_id
1 'polypeptide(L)' 'MTEYKYVSLPTARKEIQSSKVEEHASAELNAVYVSEGWDVVNATRPMGIGQIGFLLRRD' A
#
# COMPACT_ATOMS: atom_id res chain seq x y z
N MET A 1 -16.76 14.74 0.05
CA MET A 1 -17.16 14.11 -1.24
C MET A 1 -16.18 12.98 -1.43
N THR A 2 -16.62 11.73 -1.31
CA THR A 2 -15.70 10.61 -1.12
C THR A 2 -14.77 10.40 -2.32
N GLU A 3 -13.46 10.60 -2.10
CA GLU A 3 -12.39 10.42 -3.07
C GLU A 3 -11.78 9.03 -2.96
N TYR A 4 -11.43 8.42 -4.09
CA TYR A 4 -10.75 7.12 -4.15
C TYR A 4 -9.42 7.25 -4.90
N LYS A 5 -8.37 6.65 -4.37
CA LYS A 5 -7.03 6.66 -4.96
C LYS A 5 -6.42 5.27 -4.98
N TYR A 6 -5.97 4.81 -6.14
CA TYR A 6 -5.21 3.57 -6.26
C TYR A 6 -3.72 3.88 -6.28
N VAL A 7 -2.96 3.24 -5.39
CA VAL A 7 -1.51 3.41 -5.29
C VAL A 7 -0.83 2.05 -5.26
N SER A 8 0.16 1.88 -6.12
CA SER A 8 1.07 0.73 -6.09
C SER A 8 2.39 1.23 -5.53
N LEU A 9 2.81 0.69 -4.39
CA LEU A 9 4.08 1.10 -3.80
C LEU A 9 5.21 0.54 -4.67
N PRO A 10 6.09 1.38 -5.24
CA PRO A 10 7.29 0.87 -5.87
C PRO A 10 8.10 0.20 -4.77
N THR A 11 8.38 -1.09 -4.93
CA THR A 11 9.41 -1.74 -4.13
C THR A 11 10.71 -1.03 -4.53
N ALA A 12 11.06 0.05 -3.80
CA ALA A 12 12.42 0.57 -3.83
C ALA A 12 13.34 -0.64 -3.66
N ARG A 13 14.53 -0.63 -4.28
CA ARG A 13 15.49 -1.76 -4.39
C ARG A 13 15.96 -2.40 -3.06
N LYS A 14 15.21 -2.27 -1.98
CA LYS A 14 15.27 -3.02 -0.73
C LYS A 14 14.77 -4.44 -0.98
N GLU A 15 15.65 -5.39 -0.71
CA GLU A 15 15.29 -6.79 -0.61
C GLU A 15 14.56 -7.00 0.71
N ILE A 16 13.28 -7.37 0.62
CA ILE A 16 12.44 -7.67 1.78
C ILE A 16 12.09 -9.14 1.71
N GLN A 17 12.20 -9.84 2.84
CA GLN A 17 11.76 -11.23 2.92
C GLN A 17 10.29 -11.33 2.53
N SER A 18 9.95 -12.31 1.67
CA SER A 18 8.60 -12.46 1.12
C SER A 18 7.48 -12.50 2.16
N SER A 19 7.78 -13.02 3.36
CA SER A 19 6.88 -13.08 4.52
C SER A 19 6.58 -11.73 5.16
N LYS A 20 7.44 -10.72 4.94
CA LYS A 20 7.32 -9.37 5.52
C LYS A 20 6.92 -8.29 4.51
N VAL A 21 6.72 -8.66 3.24
CA VAL A 21 6.40 -7.71 2.16
C VAL A 21 5.07 -6.99 2.44
N GLU A 22 4.06 -7.69 2.93
CA GLU A 22 2.75 -7.10 3.24
C GLU A 22 2.80 -6.17 4.46
N GLU A 23 3.50 -6.55 5.52
CA GLU A 23 3.70 -5.72 6.70
C GLU A 23 4.48 -4.45 6.35
N HIS A 24 5.56 -4.58 5.56
CA HIS A 24 6.36 -3.43 5.14
C HIS A 24 5.57 -2.48 4.24
N ALA A 25 4.87 -3.01 3.23
CA ALA A 25 4.07 -2.20 2.33
C ALA A 25 2.91 -1.50 3.07
N SER A 26 2.29 -2.16 4.04
CA SER A 26 1.27 -1.54 4.90
C SER A 26 1.86 -0.44 5.78
N ALA A 27 3.06 -0.64 6.33
CA ALA A 27 3.75 0.36 7.14
C ALA A 27 4.12 1.61 6.33
N GLU A 28 4.68 1.44 5.12
CA GLU A 28 4.99 2.57 4.23
C GLU A 28 3.72 3.32 3.79
N LEU A 29 2.65 2.59 3.49
CA LEU A 29 1.37 3.20 3.13
C LEU A 29 0.79 4.03 4.28
N ASN A 30 0.82 3.49 5.50
CA ASN A 30 0.35 4.20 6.69
C ASN A 30 1.20 5.44 6.99
N ALA A 31 2.53 5.35 6.84
CA ALA A 31 3.41 6.49 7.08
C ALA A 31 3.10 7.68 6.15
N VAL A 32 2.82 7.40 4.87
CA VAL A 32 2.60 8.44 3.86
C VAL A 32 1.14 8.89 3.80
N TYR A 33 0.18 7.97 3.68
CA TYR A 33 -1.19 8.32 3.29
C TYR A 33 -2.15 8.48 4.47
N VAL A 34 -1.99 7.70 5.55
CA VAL A 34 -2.84 7.87 6.75
C VAL A 34 -2.59 9.23 7.40
N SER A 35 -1.33 9.69 7.41
CA SER A 35 -0.98 11.05 7.87
C SER A 35 -1.62 12.17 7.03
N GLU A 36 -1.99 11.89 5.78
CA GLU A 36 -2.67 12.82 4.86
C GLU A 36 -4.21 12.69 4.89
N GLY A 37 -4.74 11.90 5.82
CA GLY A 37 -6.19 11.68 5.99
C GLY A 37 -6.81 10.68 5.04
N TRP A 38 -6.02 9.78 4.44
CA TRP A 38 -6.53 8.68 3.62
C TRP A 38 -6.67 7.38 4.43
N ASP A 39 -7.80 6.71 4.29
CA ASP A 39 -8.08 5.38 4.83
C ASP A 39 -7.79 4.28 3.82
N VAL A 40 -7.23 3.16 4.29
CA VAL A 40 -6.96 1.97 3.46
C VAL A 40 -8.21 1.12 3.39
N VAL A 41 -8.77 0.95 2.19
CA VAL A 41 -9.98 0.15 1.98
C VAL A 41 -9.64 -1.29 1.63
N ASN A 42 -8.63 -1.50 0.78
CA ASN A 42 -8.23 -2.83 0.35
C ASN A 42 -6.76 -2.88 -0.10
N ALA A 43 -6.13 -4.04 0.07
CA ALA A 43 -4.79 -4.34 -0.41
C ALA A 43 -4.82 -5.58 -1.31
N THR A 44 -4.30 -5.47 -2.53
CA THR A 44 -4.25 -6.55 -3.51
C THR A 44 -2.79 -6.90 -3.80
N ARG A 45 -2.40 -8.12 -3.43
CA ARG A 45 -1.11 -8.71 -3.78
C ARG A 45 -1.29 -9.61 -5.01
N PRO A 46 -0.64 -9.31 -6.16
CA PRO A 46 -0.61 -10.26 -7.26
C PRO A 46 0.06 -11.56 -6.79
N MET A 47 -0.41 -12.73 -7.24
CA MET A 47 0.09 -14.05 -6.81
C MET A 47 1.59 -14.32 -7.08
N GLY A 48 2.34 -13.36 -7.64
CA GLY A 48 3.77 -13.43 -7.90
C GLY A 48 4.55 -12.33 -7.16
N ILE A 49 5.88 -12.43 -7.18
CA ILE A 49 6.83 -11.42 -6.67
C ILE A 49 6.63 -10.11 -7.47
N GLY A 50 5.65 -9.31 -7.06
CA GLY A 50 5.21 -8.10 -7.76
C GLY A 50 4.71 -7.04 -6.77
N GLN A 51 4.40 -5.86 -7.31
CA GLN A 51 4.02 -4.69 -6.51
C GLN A 51 2.69 -4.92 -5.81
N ILE A 52 2.58 -4.53 -4.54
CA ILE A 52 1.29 -4.53 -3.82
C ILE A 52 0.53 -3.27 -4.21
N GLY A 53 -0.71 -3.46 -4.64
CA GLY A 53 -1.66 -2.38 -4.90
C GLY A 53 -2.53 -2.11 -3.69
N PHE A 54 -2.83 -0.84 -3.44
CA PHE A 54 -3.70 -0.39 -2.35
C PHE A 54 -4.77 0.55 -2.89
N LEU A 55 -6.00 0.34 -2.43
CA LEU A 55 -7.12 1.24 -2.65
C LEU A 55 -7.32 2.09 -1.40
N LEU A 56 -7.19 3.40 -1.56
CA LEU A 56 -7.38 4.41 -0.53
C LEU A 56 -8.70 5.15 -0.72
N ARG A 57 -9.27 5.65 0.38
CA ARG A 57 -10.47 6.48 0.42
C ARG A 57 -10.26 7.70 1.33
N ARG A 58 -10.82 8.85 0.98
CA ARG A 58 -10.92 10.04 1.85
C ARG A 58 -12.31 10.66 1.69
N ASP A 59 -12.89 11.23 2.74
CA ASP A 59 -14.19 11.93 2.67
C ASP A 59 -14.06 13.45 2.54
#